data_AF-A0A962SVY9-F1
#
_entry.id   AF-A0A962SVY9-F1
#
_cell.length_a   1.000
_cell.length_b   1.000
_cell.length_c   1.000
_cell.angle_alpha   90.00
_cell.angle_beta   90.00
_cell.angle_gamma   90.00
#
_symmetry.space_group_name_H-M   'P 1'
#
loop_
_entity.id
_entity.type
_entity.pdbx_description
1 polymer ?
#
loop_
_entity_poly.entity_id
_entity_poly.type
_entity_poly.pdbx_seq_one_letter_code
_entity_poly.pdbx_strand_id
1 'polypeptide(L)'
;MTSRSTSEGQHDRRPGGGWLSPMLAFTAFLIGGTLWEGWAEALAVTPEREPVLQAVDISPLAGNRLQLRFRLSEAPTQPPSTFTINEPARIVLDFLNTRNGLNTRQQSINVGVADRISVLEGSDRTRASLNLARLVPYKVQMQGNTVLLTLENAGASVAKTLAPTVTASVAAAASSRRSEAPVAVSRNVSDVSFRRGPGGQGVITVKLSNPGIPVDVRQEGNQIIADFQGATLKKGQQRRLDVTDFATPVTIVEALNRGNNARLSILPSPPFEYLAYQANDLYVIEVRPPQKSPEEEEREAMLDPSKKKYKGDLLSLNFQDIEVRAILQILADFTGLNIVVSDSVKGNLTLRLQNVPWDQALDIILRTKGLAMRQNGNVVFIAPTEEIAAREKLDLESRKTVQELIPLRTEIIQVNYAKAAGLAALLKQAGEKGQTMLSPRGDVVFDERTNSLIVKDVPDKLGEIRDLVTKLDIPTRQVMIDSRVVIASDDFSRDLGVRFGVSGVNQTGSGVNSLSGSLEGTDTIINSAADNLISTGQPFPVTIPDLDQRLGVNFPVAGPRLAMSILSGDYLVDLELSALQVEGKGE
;
A
#
# COMPACT_ATOMS: atom_id res chain seq x y z
N MET A 1 35.82 -58.94 -12.05
CA MET A 1 36.55 -60.17 -11.62
C MET A 1 37.95 -60.14 -12.23
N THR A 2 38.93 -60.79 -11.59
CA THR A 2 40.39 -60.75 -11.90
C THR A 2 41.07 -59.37 -11.71
N SER A 3 42.35 -59.25 -11.32
CA SER A 3 43.18 -60.12 -10.44
C SER A 3 44.53 -59.46 -10.02
N ARG A 4 44.85 -59.53 -8.71
CA ARG A 4 46.21 -59.65 -8.09
C ARG A 4 47.30 -58.55 -8.25
N SER A 5 48.26 -58.64 -7.31
CA SER A 5 49.61 -58.04 -7.22
C SER A 5 49.66 -56.57 -6.76
N THR A 6 50.02 -56.22 -5.52
CA THR A 6 51.23 -56.52 -4.69
C THR A 6 52.45 -55.68 -5.08
N SER A 7 52.86 -54.81 -4.15
CA SER A 7 54.25 -54.37 -3.93
C SER A 7 54.40 -54.12 -2.42
N GLU A 8 55.53 -54.51 -1.84
CA GLU A 8 55.76 -54.54 -0.39
C GLU A 8 57.14 -53.96 -0.06
N GLY A 9 57.29 -53.32 1.10
CA GLY A 9 58.48 -52.53 1.43
C GLY A 9 58.64 -52.26 2.92
N GLN A 10 58.78 -53.31 3.73
CA GLN A 10 59.25 -53.18 5.11
C GLN A 10 60.73 -52.80 5.15
N HIS A 11 61.13 -52.02 6.14
CA HIS A 11 62.26 -52.40 7.00
C HIS A 11 62.00 -51.92 8.45
N ASP A 12 62.67 -52.57 9.40
CA ASP A 12 62.30 -52.66 10.83
C ASP A 12 63.55 -52.44 11.72
N ARG A 13 63.34 -52.32 13.05
CA ARG A 13 64.32 -52.42 14.16
C ARG A 13 65.11 -51.14 14.55
N ARG A 14 65.51 -50.90 15.82
CA ARG A 14 65.09 -51.21 17.22
C ARG A 14 66.17 -50.54 18.18
N PRO A 15 66.27 -50.76 19.52
CA PRO A 15 65.59 -49.92 20.53
C PRO A 15 66.48 -49.47 21.74
N GLY A 16 65.86 -48.87 22.78
CA GLY A 16 66.38 -48.80 24.17
C GLY A 16 66.85 -47.41 24.66
N GLY A 17 66.81 -47.08 25.96
CA GLY A 17 66.21 -47.80 27.11
C GLY A 17 66.63 -47.25 28.51
N GLY A 18 65.68 -47.10 29.45
CA GLY A 18 65.88 -46.56 30.83
C GLY A 18 66.02 -45.03 30.89
N TRP A 19 65.75 -44.29 31.98
CA TRP A 19 65.20 -44.53 33.35
C TRP A 19 64.81 -43.13 33.94
N LEU A 20 64.20 -42.86 35.10
CA LEU A 20 63.80 -43.61 36.33
C LEU A 20 62.55 -42.91 36.96
N SER A 21 62.19 -43.18 38.24
CA SER A 21 61.10 -42.54 39.04
C SER A 21 61.37 -42.79 40.57
N PRO A 22 60.48 -42.53 41.57
CA PRO A 22 59.22 -41.75 41.66
C PRO A 22 59.13 -40.86 42.96
N MET A 23 57.91 -40.39 43.32
CA MET A 23 57.45 -39.96 44.67
C MET A 23 58.05 -38.65 45.27
N LEU A 24 57.49 -38.00 46.30
CA LEU A 24 56.31 -38.28 47.16
C LEU A 24 55.59 -36.95 47.51
N ALA A 25 54.31 -36.99 47.90
CA ALA A 25 53.55 -35.82 48.37
C ALA A 25 53.60 -35.66 49.90
N PHE A 26 53.52 -34.42 50.39
CA PHE A 26 53.24 -34.13 51.81
C PHE A 26 52.46 -32.82 51.98
N THR A 27 51.45 -32.82 52.85
CA THR A 27 50.74 -31.63 53.33
C THR A 27 51.14 -31.30 54.76
N ALA A 28 51.21 -30.01 55.08
CA ALA A 28 51.39 -29.49 56.44
C ALA A 28 50.52 -28.23 56.62
N PHE A 29 50.15 -27.92 57.87
CA PHE A 29 49.07 -26.98 58.21
C PHE A 29 49.39 -26.22 59.51
N LEU A 30 48.72 -25.07 59.77
CA LEU A 30 49.01 -24.07 60.83
C LEU A 30 50.36 -23.33 60.63
N ILE A 31 50.60 -22.08 61.06
CA ILE A 31 49.88 -21.06 61.86
C ILE A 31 49.93 -19.72 61.07
N GLY A 32 48.99 -18.76 61.10
CA GLY A 32 47.70 -18.65 61.81
C GLY A 32 47.55 -17.34 62.63
N GLY A 33 46.97 -16.26 62.07
CA GLY A 33 46.78 -14.99 62.80
C GLY A 33 45.83 -14.00 62.11
N THR A 34 44.91 -13.40 62.89
CA THR A 34 43.88 -12.44 62.45
C THR A 34 44.11 -11.04 63.02
N LEU A 35 44.00 -9.99 62.21
CA LEU A 35 43.70 -8.57 62.51
C LEU A 35 43.74 -7.83 61.15
N TRP A 36 43.01 -6.77 60.79
CA TRP A 36 41.73 -6.15 61.17
C TRP A 36 41.62 -4.92 60.23
N GLU A 37 40.58 -4.86 59.40
CA GLU A 37 40.10 -3.74 58.54
C GLU A 37 41.05 -2.93 57.63
N GLY A 38 40.57 -2.73 56.39
CA GLY A 38 41.08 -1.77 55.40
C GLY A 38 40.16 -1.80 54.18
N TRP A 39 39.18 -0.89 54.12
CA TRP A 39 38.06 -1.00 53.19
C TRP A 39 38.45 -0.66 51.74
N ALA A 40 38.21 -1.59 50.82
CA ALA A 40 38.21 -1.36 49.38
C ALA A 40 37.15 -2.25 48.72
N GLU A 41 35.96 -1.71 48.47
CA GLU A 41 34.92 -2.40 47.71
C GLU A 41 35.31 -2.48 46.23
N ALA A 42 36.01 -3.57 45.87
CA ALA A 42 36.23 -3.92 44.48
C ALA A 42 34.88 -4.29 43.84
N LEU A 43 34.31 -3.38 43.06
CA LEU A 43 33.14 -3.61 42.21
C LEU A 43 33.41 -4.82 41.30
N ALA A 44 32.85 -5.97 41.68
CA ALA A 44 32.93 -7.19 40.89
C ALA A 44 32.14 -6.99 39.59
N VAL A 45 32.86 -6.75 38.49
CA VAL A 45 32.29 -6.67 37.16
C VAL A 45 31.70 -8.04 36.81
N THR A 46 30.38 -8.17 36.95
CA THR A 46 29.64 -9.31 36.42
C THR A 46 29.81 -9.30 34.89
N PRO A 47 30.25 -10.41 34.26
CA PRO A 47 30.37 -10.46 32.81
C PRO A 47 28.98 -10.26 32.18
N GLU A 48 28.89 -9.38 31.18
CA GLU A 48 27.66 -9.23 30.39
C GLU A 48 27.30 -10.58 29.77
N ARG A 49 26.11 -11.08 30.13
CA ARG A 49 25.47 -12.18 29.40
C ARG A 49 24.65 -11.58 28.28
N GLU A 50 25.02 -11.92 27.05
CA GLU A 50 24.22 -11.63 25.86
C GLU A 50 22.94 -12.49 25.92
N PRO A 51 21.73 -11.89 25.93
CA PRO A 51 20.50 -12.65 25.93
C PRO A 51 20.42 -13.60 24.73
N VAL A 52 19.89 -14.81 24.95
CA VAL A 52 19.70 -15.81 23.88
C VAL A 52 18.22 -15.97 23.62
N LEU A 53 17.79 -15.80 22.36
CA LEU A 53 16.42 -16.09 21.94
C LEU A 53 16.19 -17.62 21.88
N GLN A 54 15.41 -18.15 22.82
CA GLN A 54 15.22 -19.59 23.03
C GLN A 54 14.03 -20.18 22.26
N ALA A 55 12.95 -19.41 22.08
CA ALA A 55 11.75 -19.89 21.40
C ALA A 55 10.90 -18.75 20.81
N VAL A 56 10.09 -19.08 19.81
CA VAL A 56 9.00 -18.23 19.29
C VAL A 56 7.71 -19.04 19.30
N ASP A 57 6.85 -18.82 20.30
CA ASP A 57 5.52 -19.43 20.33
C ASP A 57 4.54 -18.59 19.52
N ILE A 58 3.66 -19.21 18.75
CA ILE A 58 2.54 -18.54 18.09
C ILE A 58 1.24 -18.94 18.79
N SER A 59 0.34 -17.99 19.04
CA SER A 59 -0.96 -18.23 19.67
C SER A 59 -2.03 -17.30 19.09
N PRO A 60 -3.13 -17.82 18.52
CA PRO A 60 -4.29 -17.00 18.16
C PRO A 60 -5.04 -16.55 19.43
N LEU A 61 -5.60 -15.34 19.41
CA LEU A 61 -6.40 -14.77 20.50
C LEU A 61 -7.81 -14.40 20.04
N ALA A 62 -8.74 -14.44 21.00
CA ALA A 62 -10.09 -13.93 20.83
C ALA A 62 -10.10 -12.46 20.36
N GLY A 63 -11.09 -12.13 19.52
CA GLY A 63 -11.16 -10.86 18.80
C GLY A 63 -10.31 -10.85 17.52
N ASN A 64 -10.07 -12.00 16.90
CA ASN A 64 -9.39 -12.11 15.59
C ASN A 64 -7.95 -11.56 15.61
N ARG A 65 -7.18 -11.89 16.66
CA ARG A 65 -5.81 -11.41 16.90
C ARG A 65 -4.81 -12.56 16.87
N LEU A 66 -3.55 -12.26 16.60
CA LEU A 66 -2.46 -13.24 16.63
C LEU A 66 -1.33 -12.71 17.51
N GLN A 67 -0.85 -13.52 18.46
CA GLN A 67 0.30 -13.19 19.29
C GLN A 67 1.47 -14.10 18.96
N LEU A 68 2.64 -13.49 18.78
CA LEU A 68 3.94 -14.15 18.71
C LEU A 68 4.71 -13.82 19.98
N ARG A 69 5.23 -14.84 20.65
CA ARG A 69 5.87 -14.76 21.96
C ARG A 69 7.32 -15.22 21.87
N PHE A 70 8.23 -14.26 21.87
CA PHE A 70 9.67 -14.47 21.84
C PHE A 70 10.17 -14.67 23.28
N ARG A 71 10.67 -15.86 23.61
CA ARG A 71 11.23 -16.19 24.93
C ARG A 71 12.75 -16.08 24.89
N LEU A 72 13.35 -15.28 25.78
CA LEU A 72 14.79 -15.09 25.92
C LEU A 72 15.33 -15.73 27.21
N SER A 73 16.64 -15.93 27.30
CA SER A 73 17.32 -16.40 28.53
C SER A 73 17.12 -15.48 29.73
N GLU A 74 17.17 -14.17 29.49
CA GLU A 74 16.98 -13.10 30.48
C GLU A 74 16.20 -11.92 29.88
N ALA A 75 15.88 -10.92 30.70
CA ALA A 75 15.23 -9.70 30.22
C ALA A 75 16.20 -8.90 29.32
N PRO A 76 15.85 -8.60 28.05
CA PRO A 76 16.71 -7.79 27.21
C PRO A 76 16.78 -6.37 27.75
N THR A 77 17.98 -5.78 27.71
CA THR A 77 18.30 -4.49 28.33
C THR A 77 17.55 -3.29 27.74
N GLN A 78 16.99 -3.44 26.54
CA GLN A 78 16.17 -2.46 25.84
C GLN A 78 15.02 -3.17 25.10
N PRO A 79 13.88 -2.49 24.84
CA PRO A 79 12.86 -3.01 23.93
C PRO A 79 13.44 -3.20 22.51
N PRO A 80 13.10 -4.29 21.80
CA PRO A 80 13.58 -4.51 20.45
C PRO A 80 13.03 -3.44 19.51
N SER A 81 13.87 -2.92 18.62
CA SER A 81 13.46 -1.87 17.69
C SER A 81 12.61 -2.46 16.55
N THR A 82 11.48 -1.81 16.28
CA THR A 82 10.46 -2.32 15.35
C THR A 82 10.39 -1.46 14.09
N PHE A 83 10.47 -2.11 12.92
CA PHE A 83 10.29 -1.44 11.63
C PHE A 83 9.39 -2.24 10.69
N THR A 84 8.75 -1.54 9.75
CA THR A 84 7.86 -2.15 8.75
C THR A 84 8.26 -1.80 7.32
N ILE A 85 8.05 -2.78 6.44
CA ILE A 85 8.23 -2.69 4.99
C ILE A 85 6.87 -2.98 4.36
N ASN A 86 6.45 -2.17 3.38
CA ASN A 86 5.14 -2.33 2.74
C ASN A 86 5.16 -3.32 1.56
N GLU A 87 6.20 -3.27 0.72
CA GLU A 87 6.31 -4.10 -0.48
C GLU A 87 7.60 -4.93 -0.47
N PRO A 88 7.54 -6.26 -0.25
CA PRO A 88 6.40 -7.01 0.30
C PRO A 88 6.18 -6.74 1.79
N ALA A 89 4.93 -6.93 2.27
CA ALA A 89 4.53 -6.57 3.62
C ALA A 89 5.26 -7.38 4.71
N ARG A 90 6.04 -6.70 5.56
CA ARG A 90 6.82 -7.31 6.65
C ARG A 90 6.82 -6.44 7.92
N ILE A 91 6.77 -7.09 9.07
CA ILE A 91 7.14 -6.51 10.37
C ILE A 91 8.51 -7.09 10.75
N VAL A 92 9.44 -6.26 11.20
CA VAL A 92 10.78 -6.69 11.63
C VAL A 92 11.06 -6.19 13.04
N LEU A 93 11.65 -7.06 13.87
CA LEU A 93 12.06 -6.79 15.24
C LEU A 93 13.56 -7.05 15.38
N ASP A 94 14.33 -6.03 15.74
CA ASP A 94 15.76 -6.11 16.02
C ASP A 94 16.01 -6.18 17.53
N PHE A 95 16.47 -7.34 18.00
CA PHE A 95 16.91 -7.59 19.36
C PHE A 95 18.41 -7.30 19.46
N LEU A 96 18.78 -6.16 20.05
CA LEU A 96 20.18 -5.75 20.24
C LEU A 96 20.92 -6.69 21.20
N ASN A 97 22.22 -6.91 20.98
CA ASN A 97 23.14 -7.74 21.77
C ASN A 97 22.58 -9.14 22.10
N THR A 98 21.70 -9.67 21.25
CA THR A 98 20.93 -10.90 21.48
C THR A 98 21.35 -11.96 20.46
N ARG A 99 21.66 -13.17 20.92
CA ARG A 99 22.02 -14.33 20.09
C ARG A 99 20.82 -15.18 19.70
N ASN A 100 20.93 -15.92 18.60
CA ASN A 100 19.86 -16.75 18.06
C ASN A 100 19.99 -18.22 18.52
N GLY A 101 19.30 -18.58 19.61
CA GLY A 101 19.23 -19.95 20.13
C GLY A 101 18.17 -20.84 19.49
N LEU A 102 17.52 -20.41 18.39
CA LEU A 102 16.46 -21.19 17.74
C LEU A 102 17.03 -22.32 16.87
N ASN A 103 16.55 -23.54 17.10
CA ASN A 103 16.86 -24.72 16.28
C ASN A 103 16.54 -24.55 14.77
N THR A 104 15.62 -23.64 14.43
CA THR A 104 15.19 -23.36 13.05
C THR A 104 15.14 -21.86 12.79
N ARG A 105 15.95 -21.40 11.83
CA ARG A 105 16.01 -19.98 11.40
C ARG A 105 14.78 -19.50 10.63
N GLN A 106 13.85 -20.38 10.25
CA GLN A 106 12.56 -20.03 9.66
C GLN A 106 11.46 -20.94 10.22
N GLN A 107 10.26 -20.38 10.40
CA GLN A 107 9.08 -21.09 10.87
C GLN A 107 7.85 -20.58 10.13
N SER A 108 7.17 -21.47 9.42
CA SER A 108 5.88 -21.17 8.79
C SER A 108 4.79 -21.01 9.86
N ILE A 109 3.95 -20.00 9.70
CA ILE A 109 2.87 -19.65 10.60
C ILE A 109 1.53 -20.01 9.97
N ASN A 110 1.27 -19.54 8.74
CA ASN A 110 0.03 -19.81 7.98
C ASN A 110 -1.28 -19.54 8.75
N VAL A 111 -1.29 -18.58 9.68
CA VAL A 111 -2.47 -18.22 10.50
C VAL A 111 -2.85 -16.77 10.22
N GLY A 112 -4.03 -16.60 9.61
CA GLY A 112 -4.55 -15.28 9.26
C GLY A 112 -3.69 -14.58 8.21
N VAL A 113 -3.23 -13.37 8.49
CA VAL A 113 -2.34 -12.58 7.61
C VAL A 113 -0.87 -12.97 7.73
N ALA A 114 -0.46 -13.82 8.67
CA ALA A 114 0.94 -14.18 8.90
C ALA A 114 1.34 -15.45 8.13
N ASP A 115 2.25 -15.30 7.14
CA ASP A 115 2.83 -16.42 6.36
C ASP A 115 3.93 -17.12 7.17
N ARG A 116 5.00 -16.40 7.50
CA ARG A 116 6.26 -16.98 8.00
C ARG A 116 7.05 -16.00 8.83
N ILE A 117 7.72 -16.49 9.86
CA ILE A 117 8.78 -15.74 10.55
C ILE A 117 10.15 -16.31 10.21
N SER A 118 11.12 -15.43 9.99
CA SER A 118 12.53 -15.74 9.73
C SER A 118 13.39 -15.02 10.76
N VAL A 119 14.32 -15.73 11.40
CA VAL A 119 15.21 -15.17 12.42
C VAL A 119 16.66 -15.33 11.99
N LEU A 120 17.35 -14.19 11.86
CA LEU A 120 18.73 -14.10 11.40
C LEU A 120 19.58 -13.42 12.47
N GLU A 121 20.80 -13.91 12.65
CA GLU A 121 21.77 -13.39 13.61
C GLU A 121 22.82 -12.55 12.87
N GLY A 122 23.03 -11.33 13.34
CA GLY A 122 24.10 -10.42 12.91
C GLY A 122 25.13 -10.23 14.02
N SER A 123 26.15 -9.40 13.77
CA SER A 123 27.24 -9.17 14.72
C SER A 123 26.86 -8.37 15.97
N ASP A 124 25.74 -7.63 15.94
CA ASP A 124 25.28 -6.74 17.00
C ASP A 124 23.82 -6.98 17.43
N ARG A 125 23.09 -7.86 16.72
CA ARG A 125 21.65 -8.06 16.89
C ARG A 125 21.14 -9.37 16.32
N THR A 126 20.07 -9.91 16.89
CA THR A 126 19.20 -10.90 16.24
C THR A 126 17.99 -10.20 15.63
N ARG A 127 17.75 -10.41 14.34
CA ARG A 127 16.67 -9.81 13.54
C ARG A 127 15.59 -10.85 13.25
N ALA A 128 14.38 -10.63 13.77
CA ALA A 128 13.21 -11.45 13.49
C ALA A 128 12.28 -10.74 12.48
N SER A 129 12.17 -11.27 11.26
CA SER A 129 11.33 -10.76 10.18
C SER A 129 10.09 -11.63 9.98
N LEU A 130 8.92 -11.04 10.17
CA LEU A 130 7.61 -11.64 9.98
C LEU A 130 7.03 -11.19 8.63
N ASN A 131 6.88 -12.13 7.68
CA ASN A 131 6.16 -11.94 6.42
C ASN A 131 4.65 -11.90 6.67
N LEU A 132 3.97 -10.93 6.04
CA LEU A 132 2.53 -10.78 6.08
C LEU A 132 1.93 -10.77 4.66
N ALA A 133 0.68 -11.21 4.53
CA ALA A 133 -0.12 -11.05 3.31
C ALA A 133 -0.59 -9.59 3.09
N ARG A 134 -0.64 -8.80 4.18
CA ARG A 134 -0.89 -7.35 4.18
C ARG A 134 -0.45 -6.77 5.53
N LEU A 135 -0.08 -5.49 5.58
CA LEU A 135 0.24 -4.83 6.85
C LEU A 135 -1.03 -4.75 7.74
N VAL A 136 -0.87 -4.96 9.04
CA VAL A 136 -1.93 -4.83 10.05
C VAL A 136 -1.42 -4.07 11.28
N PRO A 137 -2.27 -3.37 12.05
CA PRO A 137 -1.85 -2.74 13.29
C PRO A 137 -1.29 -3.77 14.26
N TYR A 138 -0.20 -3.43 14.95
CA TYR A 138 0.45 -4.32 15.90
C TYR A 138 0.89 -3.57 17.16
N LYS A 139 1.09 -4.32 18.24
CA LYS A 139 1.62 -3.84 19.52
C LYS A 139 2.74 -4.78 19.96
N VAL A 140 3.86 -4.23 20.40
CA VAL A 140 4.94 -4.97 21.05
C VAL A 140 4.96 -4.63 22.53
N GLN A 141 5.03 -5.64 23.39
CA GLN A 141 5.11 -5.48 24.84
C GLN A 141 6.22 -6.38 25.42
N MET A 142 6.92 -5.90 26.44
CA MET A 142 7.86 -6.70 27.22
C MET A 142 7.19 -7.21 28.49
N GLN A 143 7.46 -8.47 28.86
CA GLN A 143 7.05 -9.10 30.11
C GLN A 143 8.24 -9.95 30.61
N GLY A 144 9.13 -9.33 31.41
CA GLY A 144 10.36 -9.97 31.87
C GLY A 144 11.28 -10.40 30.72
N ASN A 145 11.63 -11.68 30.67
CA ASN A 145 12.43 -12.29 29.60
C ASN A 145 11.64 -12.59 28.30
N THR A 146 10.40 -12.10 28.19
CA THR A 146 9.51 -12.43 27.08
C THR A 146 9.06 -11.17 26.35
N VAL A 147 9.14 -11.17 25.01
CA VAL A 147 8.57 -10.12 24.15
C VAL A 147 7.34 -10.66 23.43
N LEU A 148 6.24 -9.89 23.46
CA LEU A 148 4.95 -10.26 22.91
C LEU A 148 4.59 -9.29 21.77
N LEU A 149 4.66 -9.77 20.52
CA LEU A 149 4.13 -9.09 19.36
C LEU A 149 2.68 -9.53 19.17
N THR A 150 1.72 -8.61 19.32
CA THR A 150 0.30 -8.87 19.10
C THR A 150 -0.19 -8.12 17.87
N LEU A 151 -0.62 -8.86 16.84
CA LEU A 151 -1.26 -8.35 15.63
C LEU A 151 -2.77 -8.16 15.87
N GLU A 152 -3.30 -7.00 15.52
CA GLU A 152 -4.72 -6.66 15.60
C GLU A 152 -5.40 -6.84 14.23
N ASN A 153 -6.64 -7.37 14.22
CA ASN A 153 -7.33 -7.80 12.98
C ASN A 153 -6.51 -8.76 12.09
N ALA A 154 -5.85 -9.72 12.74
CA ALA A 154 -4.93 -10.66 12.13
C ALA A 154 -5.60 -11.66 11.17
N GLY A 155 -6.93 -11.83 11.20
CA GLY A 155 -7.62 -12.77 10.31
C GLY A 155 -8.47 -12.10 9.23
N ALA A 156 -8.24 -12.51 8.00
CA ALA A 156 -9.29 -13.22 7.27
C ALA A 156 -8.66 -14.51 6.74
N SER A 157 -9.09 -15.67 7.24
CA SER A 157 -8.63 -16.95 6.69
C SER A 157 -9.37 -17.17 5.37
N VAL A 158 -8.64 -17.18 4.25
CA VAL A 158 -9.21 -17.54 2.94
C VAL A 158 -9.30 -19.06 2.85
N ALA A 159 -10.25 -19.63 3.60
CA ALA A 159 -10.62 -21.03 3.50
C ALA A 159 -11.40 -21.27 2.19
N LYS A 160 -11.14 -22.40 1.54
CA LYS A 160 -11.60 -22.73 0.19
C LYS A 160 -12.86 -23.60 0.23
N THR A 161 -13.98 -23.06 -0.29
CA THR A 161 -15.25 -23.79 -0.57
C THR A 161 -16.02 -24.18 0.73
N LEU A 162 -17.36 -24.27 0.86
CA LEU A 162 -18.53 -24.25 -0.04
C LEU A 162 -19.49 -23.05 0.25
N ALA A 163 -20.55 -22.91 -0.56
CA ALA A 163 -21.55 -21.85 -0.43
C ALA A 163 -22.58 -22.09 0.71
N PRO A 164 -23.09 -21.04 1.37
CA PRO A 164 -24.16 -21.15 2.37
C PRO A 164 -25.57 -21.04 1.74
N THR A 165 -26.47 -21.94 2.12
CA THR A 165 -27.91 -21.83 1.83
C THR A 165 -28.57 -20.78 2.74
N VAL A 166 -29.61 -20.10 2.24
CA VAL A 166 -30.35 -19.09 3.01
C VAL A 166 -31.23 -19.74 4.07
N THR A 167 -31.12 -19.33 5.32
CA THR A 167 -32.21 -19.45 6.31
C THR A 167 -32.08 -18.31 7.32
N ALA A 168 -33.18 -17.59 7.58
CA ALA A 168 -33.26 -16.56 8.60
C ALA A 168 -34.13 -17.05 9.76
N SER A 169 -33.80 -16.67 11.00
CA SER A 169 -34.80 -16.58 12.08
C SER A 169 -34.31 -15.77 13.30
N VAL A 170 -35.28 -15.10 13.92
CA VAL A 170 -35.35 -14.54 15.30
C VAL A 170 -34.19 -13.68 15.86
N ALA A 171 -34.56 -12.46 16.27
CA ALA A 171 -33.79 -11.64 17.20
C ALA A 171 -34.12 -12.00 18.66
N ALA A 172 -33.17 -11.80 19.58
CA ALA A 172 -33.41 -11.88 21.01
C ALA A 172 -32.55 -10.89 21.81
N ALA A 173 -33.22 -10.17 22.73
CA ALA A 173 -32.74 -9.45 23.92
C ALA A 173 -31.27 -8.93 23.98
N ALA A 174 -31.16 -7.60 24.12
CA ALA A 174 -29.90 -6.92 24.46
C ALA A 174 -29.37 -7.29 25.86
N SER A 175 -28.07 -7.09 26.07
CA SER A 175 -27.45 -6.95 27.39
C SER A 175 -26.27 -5.98 27.31
N SER A 176 -26.56 -4.72 27.65
CA SER A 176 -25.67 -3.56 27.46
C SER A 176 -24.59 -3.46 28.54
N ARG A 177 -23.52 -4.25 28.41
CA ARG A 177 -22.26 -3.94 29.10
C ARG A 177 -21.61 -2.73 28.44
N ARG A 178 -21.53 -1.60 29.17
CA ARG A 178 -20.66 -0.47 28.80
C ARG A 178 -19.21 -0.93 28.88
N SER A 179 -18.64 -1.33 27.76
CA SER A 179 -17.19 -1.21 27.57
C SER A 179 -16.85 0.28 27.56
N GLU A 180 -16.01 0.74 28.47
CA GLU A 180 -15.42 2.08 28.38
C GLU A 180 -14.78 2.25 26.99
N ALA A 181 -15.02 3.39 26.35
CA ALA A 181 -14.37 3.70 25.10
C ALA A 181 -12.85 3.83 25.37
N PRO A 182 -11.98 3.04 24.73
CA PRO A 182 -10.55 3.24 24.86
C PRO A 182 -10.23 4.65 24.36
N VAL A 183 -9.56 5.44 25.21
CA VAL A 183 -9.27 6.86 24.94
C VAL A 183 -8.70 7.00 23.54
N ALA A 184 -9.39 7.76 22.68
CA ALA A 184 -9.06 7.87 21.27
C ALA A 184 -7.75 8.64 21.09
N VAL A 185 -6.62 7.92 21.13
CA VAL A 185 -5.28 8.48 20.92
C VAL A 185 -5.28 9.19 19.58
N SER A 186 -5.09 10.51 19.61
CA SER A 186 -5.28 11.38 18.45
C SER A 186 -4.30 11.05 17.34
N ARG A 187 -4.74 10.29 16.34
CA ARG A 187 -3.96 9.99 15.14
C ARG A 187 -3.84 11.24 14.28
N ASN A 188 -2.65 11.83 14.27
CA ASN A 188 -2.26 12.89 13.35
C ASN A 188 -0.89 12.62 12.74
N VAL A 189 -0.62 13.22 11.58
CA VAL A 189 0.74 13.47 11.10
C VAL A 189 1.24 14.76 11.76
N SER A 190 2.47 14.76 12.28
CA SER A 190 3.01 15.86 13.09
C SER A 190 4.05 16.71 12.37
N ASP A 191 4.86 16.12 11.49
CA ASP A 191 5.71 16.83 10.53
C ASP A 191 5.82 16.08 9.19
N VAL A 192 6.02 16.84 8.11
CA VAL A 192 6.43 16.36 6.79
C VAL A 192 7.61 17.22 6.32
N SER A 193 8.81 16.66 6.31
CA SER A 193 10.06 17.34 5.94
C SER A 193 10.78 16.62 4.80
N PHE A 194 11.62 17.37 4.08
CA PHE A 194 12.42 16.88 2.95
C PHE A 194 13.90 17.21 3.17
N ARG A 195 14.80 16.32 2.74
CA ARG A 195 16.24 16.58 2.66
C ARG A 195 16.89 15.84 1.48
N ARG A 196 18.00 16.38 0.98
CA ARG A 196 18.91 15.67 0.08
C ARG A 196 19.73 14.63 0.87
N GLY A 197 19.79 13.40 0.39
CA GLY A 197 20.67 12.36 0.91
C GLY A 197 22.08 12.42 0.32
N PRO A 198 23.08 11.75 0.94
CA PRO A 198 24.49 11.85 0.52
C PRO A 198 24.77 11.28 -0.87
N GLY A 199 23.92 10.39 -1.39
CA GLY A 199 23.98 9.87 -2.77
C GLY A 199 23.12 10.67 -3.77
N GLY A 200 22.64 11.86 -3.39
CA GLY A 200 21.75 12.68 -4.23
C GLY A 200 20.29 12.23 -4.23
N GLN A 201 19.91 11.22 -3.44
CA GLN A 201 18.51 10.80 -3.30
C GLN A 201 17.66 11.90 -2.64
N GLY A 202 16.38 11.99 -2.99
CA GLY A 202 15.41 12.81 -2.25
C GLY A 202 14.85 11.99 -1.08
N VAL A 203 14.96 12.51 0.15
CA VAL A 203 14.51 11.80 1.36
C VAL A 203 13.37 12.60 2.01
N ILE A 204 12.14 12.10 1.88
CA ILE A 204 10.98 12.62 2.58
C ILE A 204 10.88 11.91 3.93
N THR A 205 10.78 12.66 5.02
CA THR A 205 10.59 12.16 6.39
C THR A 205 9.27 12.67 6.93
N VAL A 206 8.42 11.75 7.42
CA VAL A 206 7.08 12.04 7.96
C VAL A 206 7.02 11.56 9.40
N LYS A 207 6.80 12.47 10.35
CA LYS A 207 6.72 12.14 11.78
C LYS A 207 5.27 11.86 12.18
N LEU A 208 4.99 10.61 12.53
CA LEU A 208 3.70 10.10 12.97
C LEU A 208 3.47 10.39 14.46
N SER A 209 2.21 10.51 14.86
CA SER A 209 1.81 10.55 16.29
C SER A 209 1.82 9.17 16.97
N ASN A 210 1.78 8.10 16.18
CA ASN A 210 1.70 6.73 16.65
C ASN A 210 2.28 5.80 15.56
N PRO A 211 3.20 4.86 15.89
CA PRO A 211 3.77 3.94 14.90
C PRO A 211 2.74 2.99 14.28
N GLY A 212 1.61 2.75 14.95
CA GLY A 212 0.50 1.92 14.46
C GLY A 212 -0.51 2.67 13.58
N ILE A 213 -0.10 3.69 12.83
CA ILE A 213 -0.90 4.29 11.75
C ILE A 213 -0.63 3.50 10.46
N PRO A 214 -1.65 2.89 9.82
CA PRO A 214 -1.46 2.22 8.53
C PRO A 214 -1.12 3.26 7.45
N VAL A 215 -0.06 3.01 6.70
CA VAL A 215 0.34 3.83 5.56
C VAL A 215 0.28 2.97 4.31
N ASP A 216 -0.54 3.38 3.34
CA ASP A 216 -0.57 2.79 2.00
C ASP A 216 0.28 3.65 1.07
N VAL A 217 1.28 3.07 0.40
CA VAL A 217 2.18 3.79 -0.51
C VAL A 217 2.19 3.06 -1.84
N ARG A 218 1.91 3.80 -2.91
CA ARG A 218 1.77 3.26 -4.26
C ARG A 218 2.16 4.28 -5.31
N GLN A 219 2.58 3.80 -6.48
CA GLN A 219 2.89 4.64 -7.63
C GLN A 219 1.65 4.77 -8.54
N GLU A 220 1.13 6.00 -8.67
CA GLU A 220 0.08 6.35 -9.63
C GLU A 220 0.73 7.09 -10.81
N GLY A 221 1.12 6.33 -11.85
CA GLY A 221 1.81 6.86 -13.03
C GLY A 221 3.21 7.39 -12.71
N ASN A 222 3.43 8.70 -12.87
CA ASN A 222 4.70 9.36 -12.54
C ASN A 222 4.69 10.00 -11.13
N GLN A 223 3.78 9.59 -10.25
CA GLN A 223 3.59 10.19 -8.93
C GLN A 223 3.61 9.10 -7.86
N ILE A 224 4.32 9.32 -6.76
CA ILE A 224 4.27 8.44 -5.58
C ILE A 224 3.25 9.04 -4.63
N ILE A 225 2.25 8.26 -4.23
CA ILE A 225 1.18 8.68 -3.31
C ILE A 225 1.25 7.82 -2.05
N ALA A 226 1.31 8.49 -0.90
CA ALA A 226 1.26 7.87 0.43
C ALA A 226 0.02 8.36 1.18
N ASP A 227 -0.92 7.46 1.47
CA ASP A 227 -2.14 7.72 2.25
C ASP A 227 -1.99 7.18 3.68
N PHE A 228 -1.99 8.07 4.66
CA PHE A 228 -1.90 7.76 6.10
C PHE A 228 -3.32 7.58 6.65
N GLN A 229 -3.73 6.34 6.90
CA GLN A 229 -5.13 5.98 7.14
C GLN A 229 -5.59 6.35 8.56
N GLY A 230 -6.68 7.12 8.63
CA GLY A 230 -7.26 7.60 9.89
C GLY A 230 -6.33 8.52 10.68
N ALA A 231 -5.43 9.24 10.01
CA ALA A 231 -4.54 10.23 10.61
C ALA A 231 -4.46 11.49 9.74
N THR A 232 -4.71 12.67 10.31
CA THR A 232 -4.75 13.94 9.57
C THR A 232 -3.53 14.83 9.81
N LEU A 233 -3.16 15.65 8.83
CA LEU A 233 -2.17 16.74 8.95
C LEU A 233 -2.76 17.91 9.73
N LYS A 234 -1.98 18.48 10.65
CA LYS A 234 -2.30 19.78 11.29
C LYS A 234 -2.25 20.90 10.24
N LYS A 235 -2.97 22.02 10.45
CA LYS A 235 -3.08 23.12 9.45
C LYS A 235 -1.72 23.58 8.88
N GLY A 236 -0.71 23.78 9.73
CA GLY A 236 0.64 24.19 9.29
C GLY A 236 1.49 23.13 8.57
N GLN A 237 1.01 21.89 8.48
CA GLN A 237 1.66 20.78 7.75
C GLN A 237 0.93 20.44 6.45
N GLN A 238 -0.20 21.08 6.15
CA GLN A 238 -0.81 21.04 4.82
C GLN A 238 -0.09 22.06 3.94
N ARG A 239 0.93 21.61 3.21
CA ARG A 239 1.84 22.47 2.43
C ARG A 239 2.35 21.76 1.18
N ARG A 240 2.66 22.56 0.16
CA ARG A 240 3.41 22.15 -1.02
C ARG A 240 4.83 22.69 -0.92
N LEU A 241 5.80 21.81 -0.99
CA LEU A 241 7.23 22.09 -1.05
C LEU A 241 7.66 21.94 -2.51
N ASP A 242 8.29 22.97 -3.07
CA ASP A 242 9.16 22.81 -4.23
C ASP A 242 10.56 22.46 -3.71
N VAL A 243 11.17 21.45 -4.32
CA VAL A 243 12.47 20.90 -3.92
C VAL A 243 13.43 20.74 -5.10
N THR A 244 13.09 21.35 -6.25
CA THR A 244 13.87 21.28 -7.50
C THR A 244 15.32 21.74 -7.32
N ASP A 245 15.55 22.81 -6.54
CA ASP A 245 16.88 23.38 -6.27
C ASP A 245 17.82 22.43 -5.49
N PHE A 246 17.29 21.40 -4.83
CA PHE A 246 18.10 20.47 -4.04
C PHE A 246 18.84 19.41 -4.88
N ALA A 247 18.73 19.46 -6.22
CA ALA A 247 19.41 18.55 -7.14
C ALA A 247 19.21 17.07 -6.74
N THR A 248 17.94 16.68 -6.67
CA THR A 248 17.45 15.32 -6.38
C THR A 248 16.47 14.88 -7.49
N PRO A 249 16.10 13.60 -7.62
CA PRO A 249 15.06 13.19 -8.57
C PRO A 249 13.64 13.68 -8.20
N VAL A 250 13.42 14.31 -7.05
CA VAL A 250 12.11 14.86 -6.64
C VAL A 250 12.04 16.35 -7.00
N THR A 251 10.91 16.80 -7.55
CA THR A 251 10.64 18.23 -7.82
C THR A 251 9.61 18.82 -6.86
N ILE A 252 8.51 18.12 -6.58
CA ILE A 252 7.42 18.61 -5.72
C ILE A 252 7.06 17.57 -4.65
N VAL A 253 6.85 18.03 -3.42
CA VAL A 253 6.27 17.26 -2.32
C VAL A 253 5.08 18.02 -1.72
N GLU A 254 3.88 17.48 -1.85
CA GLU A 254 2.62 18.12 -1.46
C GLU A 254 1.87 17.27 -0.42
N ALA A 255 1.54 17.88 0.72
CA ALA A 255 0.83 17.23 1.83
C ALA A 255 -0.53 17.90 2.04
N LEU A 256 -1.62 17.13 1.94
CA LEU A 256 -3.00 17.61 2.03
C LEU A 256 -3.90 16.61 2.78
N ASN A 257 -4.96 17.06 3.45
CA ASN A 257 -5.97 16.16 4.00
C ASN A 257 -7.03 15.77 2.95
N ARG A 258 -7.32 14.48 2.84
CA ARG A 258 -8.40 13.92 2.03
C ARG A 258 -9.39 13.18 2.95
N GLY A 259 -10.39 13.91 3.43
CA GLY A 259 -11.29 13.41 4.48
C GLY A 259 -10.52 13.15 5.78
N ASN A 260 -10.66 11.96 6.36
CA ASN A 260 -10.00 11.57 7.62
C ASN A 260 -8.56 11.05 7.43
N ASN A 261 -8.01 11.09 6.21
CA ASN A 261 -6.67 10.63 5.90
C ASN A 261 -5.79 11.81 5.45
N ALA A 262 -4.53 11.82 5.85
CA ALA A 262 -3.50 12.63 5.22
C ALA A 262 -3.02 11.95 3.95
N ARG A 263 -2.95 12.69 2.84
CA ARG A 263 -2.35 12.28 1.59
C ARG A 263 -1.06 13.07 1.37
N LEU A 264 0.02 12.35 1.12
CA LEU A 264 1.27 12.88 0.63
C LEU A 264 1.40 12.54 -0.86
N SER A 265 1.76 13.54 -1.65
CA SER A 265 1.88 13.55 -3.10
C SER A 265 3.32 13.91 -3.43
N ILE A 266 4.06 13.01 -4.08
CA ILE A 266 5.48 13.22 -4.43
C ILE A 266 5.59 13.10 -5.94
N LEU A 267 6.10 14.15 -6.59
CA LEU A 267 6.35 14.18 -8.03
C LEU A 267 7.86 14.05 -8.30
N PRO A 268 8.34 12.85 -8.68
CA PRO A 268 9.68 12.66 -9.21
C PRO A 268 9.79 12.95 -10.71
N SER A 269 11.01 13.21 -11.15
CA SER A 269 11.41 13.20 -12.56
C SER A 269 11.76 11.77 -13.00
N PRO A 270 11.17 11.23 -14.08
CA PRO A 270 11.45 9.87 -14.55
C PRO A 270 12.73 9.78 -15.40
N PRO A 271 13.39 8.60 -15.43
CA PRO A 271 13.09 7.41 -14.62
C PRO A 271 13.57 7.57 -13.16
N PHE A 272 12.90 6.89 -12.23
CA PHE A 272 13.23 6.89 -10.80
C PHE A 272 12.96 5.51 -10.18
N GLU A 273 13.60 5.24 -9.05
CA GLU A 273 13.21 4.19 -8.10
C GLU A 273 12.84 4.82 -6.75
N TYR A 274 12.02 4.14 -5.96
CA TYR A 274 11.72 4.57 -4.59
C TYR A 274 11.74 3.42 -3.59
N LEU A 275 11.97 3.76 -2.31
CA LEU A 275 11.92 2.85 -1.17
C LEU A 275 11.16 3.51 -0.03
N ALA A 276 10.13 2.85 0.49
CA ALA A 276 9.33 3.32 1.62
C ALA A 276 9.49 2.38 2.82
N TYR A 277 9.84 2.93 3.99
CA TYR A 277 10.04 2.18 5.24
C TYR A 277 9.66 3.02 6.45
N GLN A 278 9.33 2.37 7.56
CA GLN A 278 9.01 3.06 8.82
C GLN A 278 9.90 2.58 9.95
N ALA A 279 10.58 3.51 10.62
CA ALA A 279 11.36 3.27 11.83
C ALA A 279 10.72 4.03 13.00
N ASN A 280 10.15 3.30 13.96
CA ASN A 280 9.37 3.86 15.07
C ASN A 280 8.27 4.83 14.58
N ASP A 281 8.30 6.09 15.02
CA ASP A 281 7.37 7.16 14.66
C ASP A 281 7.78 7.92 13.38
N LEU A 282 8.88 7.55 12.71
CA LEU A 282 9.34 8.16 11.47
C LEU A 282 9.04 7.25 10.27
N TYR A 283 8.18 7.71 9.37
CA TYR A 283 7.97 7.10 8.06
C TYR A 283 8.87 7.81 7.04
N VAL A 284 9.66 7.05 6.29
CA VAL A 284 10.65 7.58 5.35
C VAL A 284 10.36 7.08 3.94
N ILE A 285 10.40 7.98 2.97
CA ILE A 285 10.33 7.67 1.54
C ILE A 285 11.59 8.22 0.90
N GLU A 286 12.45 7.33 0.40
CA GLU A 286 13.64 7.69 -0.36
C GLU A 286 13.38 7.49 -1.85
N VAL A 287 13.72 8.49 -2.67
CA VAL A 287 13.60 8.45 -4.13
C VAL A 287 14.98 8.66 -4.74
N ARG A 288 15.42 7.72 -5.57
CA ARG A 288 16.75 7.71 -6.21
C ARG A 288 16.62 7.66 -7.74
N PRO A 289 17.58 8.20 -8.51
CA PRO A 289 17.71 7.82 -9.92
C PRO A 289 17.92 6.29 -10.00
N PRO A 290 17.42 5.62 -11.04
CA PRO A 290 17.53 4.18 -11.15
C PRO A 290 18.99 3.75 -11.21
N GLN A 291 19.29 2.60 -10.61
CA GLN A 291 20.52 1.89 -10.89
C GLN A 291 20.38 1.30 -12.30
N LYS A 292 21.06 1.90 -13.30
CA LYS A 292 21.18 1.29 -14.63
C LYS A 292 21.62 -0.16 -14.45
N SER A 293 20.79 -1.09 -14.90
CA SER A 293 21.11 -2.50 -14.81
C SER A 293 22.33 -2.83 -15.68
N PRO A 294 23.12 -3.87 -15.34
CA PRO A 294 24.19 -4.32 -16.22
C PRO A 294 23.69 -4.63 -17.64
N GLU A 295 22.47 -5.17 -17.76
CA GLU A 295 21.80 -5.44 -19.04
C GLU A 295 21.49 -4.17 -19.85
N GLU A 296 21.20 -3.03 -19.20
CA GLU A 296 21.00 -1.76 -19.88
C GLU A 296 22.32 -1.10 -20.31
N GLU A 297 23.37 -1.19 -19.50
CA GLU A 297 24.72 -0.77 -19.94
C GLU A 297 25.22 -1.65 -21.10
N GLU A 298 24.94 -2.95 -21.07
CA GLU A 298 25.28 -3.89 -22.14
C GLU A 298 24.45 -3.65 -23.41
N ARG A 299 23.16 -3.32 -23.30
CA ARG A 299 22.32 -2.89 -24.44
C ARG A 299 22.81 -1.57 -25.03
N GLU A 300 23.16 -0.58 -24.22
CA GLU A 300 23.75 0.67 -24.70
C GLU A 300 25.10 0.44 -25.39
N ALA A 301 25.96 -0.44 -24.86
CA ALA A 301 27.23 -0.82 -25.49
C ALA A 301 27.07 -1.68 -26.76
N MET A 302 25.94 -2.37 -26.92
CA MET A 302 25.59 -3.10 -28.14
C MET A 302 24.98 -2.19 -29.23
N LEU A 303 24.37 -1.07 -28.83
CA LEU A 303 23.86 -0.03 -29.74
C LEU A 303 24.95 0.98 -30.15
N ASP A 304 25.88 1.29 -29.25
CA ASP A 304 27.01 2.19 -29.50
C ASP A 304 28.33 1.49 -29.14
N PRO A 305 29.05 0.91 -30.13
CA PRO A 305 30.30 0.19 -29.92
C PRO A 305 31.41 1.03 -29.27
N SER A 306 31.28 2.36 -29.28
CA SER A 306 32.21 3.32 -28.67
C SER A 306 32.13 3.33 -27.14
N LYS A 307 31.03 2.85 -26.55
CA LYS A 307 30.76 2.88 -25.11
C LYS A 307 31.09 1.57 -24.38
N LYS A 308 31.59 0.57 -25.10
CA LYS A 308 31.93 -0.75 -24.55
C LYS A 308 33.07 -0.65 -23.53
N LYS A 309 32.74 -0.77 -22.23
CA LYS A 309 33.72 -0.82 -21.13
C LYS A 309 34.46 -2.15 -21.18
N TYR A 310 35.74 -2.12 -21.57
CA TYR A 310 36.63 -3.28 -21.50
C TYR A 310 36.99 -3.62 -20.05
N LYS A 311 37.12 -4.91 -19.74
CA LYS A 311 37.26 -5.45 -18.37
C LYS A 311 38.43 -6.44 -18.21
N GLY A 312 39.14 -6.78 -19.29
CA GLY A 312 40.23 -7.75 -19.25
C GLY A 312 41.49 -7.22 -18.58
N ASP A 313 42.32 -8.13 -18.08
CA ASP A 313 43.64 -7.82 -17.52
C ASP A 313 44.53 -7.06 -18.51
N LEU A 314 45.34 -6.16 -17.97
CA LEU A 314 46.20 -5.26 -18.74
C LEU A 314 47.38 -6.01 -19.35
N LEU A 315 47.51 -5.88 -20.67
CA LEU A 315 48.43 -6.63 -21.50
C LEU A 315 49.31 -5.68 -22.32
N SER A 316 50.59 -6.03 -22.46
CA SER A 316 51.56 -5.32 -23.31
C SER A 316 52.22 -6.33 -24.24
N LEU A 317 52.10 -6.11 -25.55
CA LEU A 317 52.55 -7.04 -26.60
C LEU A 317 53.19 -6.26 -27.74
N ASN A 318 54.19 -6.85 -28.39
CA ASN A 318 54.84 -6.28 -29.57
C ASN A 318 55.13 -7.40 -30.57
N PHE A 319 54.27 -7.51 -31.58
CA PHE A 319 54.34 -8.48 -32.65
C PHE A 319 54.66 -7.79 -33.96
N GLN A 320 55.58 -8.37 -34.74
CA GLN A 320 55.95 -7.91 -36.08
C GLN A 320 55.83 -9.11 -37.02
N ASP A 321 55.00 -8.96 -38.05
CA ASP A 321 54.77 -9.97 -39.10
C ASP A 321 54.37 -11.38 -38.60
N ILE A 322 53.57 -11.46 -37.51
CA ILE A 322 53.17 -12.75 -36.92
C ILE A 322 51.80 -13.20 -37.48
N GLU A 323 51.64 -14.49 -37.73
CA GLU A 323 50.35 -15.05 -38.14
C GLU A 323 49.25 -14.79 -37.11
N VAL A 324 48.06 -14.40 -37.59
CA VAL A 324 46.90 -14.10 -36.74
C VAL A 324 46.49 -15.31 -35.88
N ARG A 325 46.67 -16.54 -36.38
CA ARG A 325 46.44 -17.78 -35.62
C ARG A 325 47.35 -17.87 -34.38
N ALA A 326 48.64 -17.61 -34.53
CA ALA A 326 49.60 -17.63 -33.42
C ALA A 326 49.32 -16.52 -32.40
N ILE A 327 48.94 -15.32 -32.86
CA ILE A 327 48.52 -14.21 -31.98
C ILE A 327 47.29 -14.61 -31.15
N LEU A 328 46.26 -15.20 -31.78
CA LEU A 328 45.04 -15.66 -31.10
C LEU A 328 45.34 -16.80 -30.11
N GLN A 329 46.28 -17.69 -30.42
CA GLN A 329 46.72 -18.74 -29.51
C GLN A 329 47.47 -18.17 -28.29
N ILE A 330 48.39 -17.20 -28.47
CA ILE A 330 49.06 -16.53 -27.34
C ILE A 330 48.04 -15.81 -26.43
N LEU A 331 46.97 -15.24 -27.01
CA LEU A 331 45.87 -14.68 -26.23
C LEU A 331 45.05 -15.76 -25.50
N ALA A 332 44.80 -16.91 -26.12
CA ALA A 332 44.17 -18.06 -25.47
C ALA A 332 44.97 -18.52 -24.24
N ASP A 333 46.29 -18.73 -24.43
CA ASP A 333 47.22 -19.18 -23.40
C ASP A 333 47.35 -18.16 -22.24
N PHE A 334 47.32 -16.86 -22.53
CA PHE A 334 47.36 -15.79 -21.52
C PHE A 334 46.04 -15.66 -20.72
N THR A 335 44.89 -15.87 -21.37
CA THR A 335 43.56 -15.66 -20.77
C THR A 335 42.93 -16.91 -20.19
N GLY A 336 43.49 -18.10 -20.48
CA GLY A 336 42.89 -19.39 -20.14
C GLY A 336 41.64 -19.74 -20.95
N LEU A 337 41.34 -19.01 -22.02
CA LEU A 337 40.17 -19.23 -22.87
C LEU A 337 40.43 -20.33 -23.91
N ASN A 338 39.48 -21.25 -24.09
CA ASN A 338 39.57 -22.27 -25.14
C ASN A 338 39.17 -21.66 -26.49
N ILE A 339 40.14 -21.09 -27.21
CA ILE A 339 39.92 -20.49 -28.53
C ILE A 339 40.10 -21.53 -29.64
N VAL A 340 39.09 -21.67 -30.51
CA VAL A 340 39.12 -22.54 -31.70
C VAL A 340 39.10 -21.66 -32.95
N VAL A 341 40.18 -21.70 -33.73
CA VAL A 341 40.38 -20.82 -34.90
C VAL A 341 40.20 -21.62 -36.19
N SER A 342 39.21 -21.25 -37.03
CA SER A 342 38.92 -21.95 -38.30
C SER A 342 40.10 -21.89 -39.28
N ASP A 343 40.28 -22.91 -40.12
CA ASP A 343 41.40 -23.05 -41.06
C ASP A 343 41.39 -21.99 -42.19
N SER A 344 40.25 -21.34 -42.37
CA SER A 344 40.05 -20.17 -43.24
C SER A 344 40.74 -18.90 -42.73
N VAL A 345 41.07 -18.80 -41.44
CA VAL A 345 41.77 -17.66 -40.84
C VAL A 345 43.23 -17.65 -41.31
N LYS A 346 43.56 -16.67 -42.15
CA LYS A 346 44.86 -16.50 -42.80
C LYS A 346 45.37 -15.06 -42.72
N GLY A 347 46.70 -14.92 -42.78
CA GLY A 347 47.40 -13.65 -42.85
C GLY A 347 48.21 -13.30 -41.60
N ASN A 348 49.11 -12.34 -41.80
CA ASN A 348 50.07 -11.77 -40.86
C ASN A 348 49.55 -10.46 -40.24
N LEU A 349 49.99 -10.12 -39.02
CA LEU A 349 49.68 -8.86 -38.36
C LEU A 349 50.90 -8.34 -37.60
N THR A 350 51.19 -7.05 -37.79
CA THR A 350 52.11 -6.28 -36.96
C THR A 350 51.26 -5.43 -36.00
N LEU A 351 51.46 -5.60 -34.70
CA LEU A 351 50.67 -4.96 -33.65
C LEU A 351 51.53 -4.67 -32.43
N ARG A 352 51.45 -3.45 -31.91
CA ARG A 352 52.10 -3.04 -30.66
C ARG A 352 51.07 -2.46 -29.70
N LEU A 353 50.91 -3.10 -28.55
CA LEU A 353 50.00 -2.73 -27.47
C LEU A 353 50.82 -2.46 -26.20
N GLN A 354 50.44 -1.45 -25.43
CA GLN A 354 51.07 -1.12 -24.15
C GLN A 354 49.97 -0.78 -23.15
N ASN A 355 49.85 -1.56 -22.07
CA ASN A 355 48.81 -1.47 -21.04
C ASN A 355 47.38 -1.41 -21.62
N VAL A 356 47.06 -2.34 -22.53
CA VAL A 356 45.72 -2.47 -23.15
C VAL A 356 45.03 -3.71 -22.56
N PRO A 357 43.76 -3.63 -22.12
CA PRO A 357 42.98 -4.81 -21.73
C PRO A 357 42.95 -5.90 -22.82
N TRP A 358 43.10 -7.17 -22.46
CA TRP A 358 43.17 -8.25 -23.45
C TRP A 358 41.90 -8.37 -24.33
N ASP A 359 40.73 -7.99 -23.79
CA ASP A 359 39.45 -8.00 -24.52
C ASP A 359 39.36 -6.85 -25.52
N GLN A 360 40.00 -5.70 -25.24
CA GLN A 360 40.21 -4.63 -26.21
C GLN A 360 41.23 -5.05 -27.28
N ALA A 361 42.32 -5.71 -26.88
CA ALA A 361 43.33 -6.24 -27.79
C ALA A 361 42.72 -7.23 -28.81
N LEU A 362 41.88 -8.14 -28.33
CA LEU A 362 41.16 -9.12 -29.16
C LEU A 362 40.22 -8.44 -30.16
N ASP A 363 39.41 -7.45 -29.73
CA ASP A 363 38.49 -6.73 -30.62
C ASP A 363 39.25 -5.95 -31.72
N ILE A 364 40.40 -5.34 -31.39
CA ILE A 364 41.29 -4.71 -32.40
C ILE A 364 41.75 -5.74 -33.44
N ILE A 365 42.28 -6.89 -33.02
CA ILE A 365 42.77 -7.95 -33.91
C ILE A 365 41.66 -8.47 -34.83
N LEU A 366 40.48 -8.74 -34.27
CA LEU A 366 39.31 -9.23 -35.01
C LEU A 366 38.89 -8.22 -36.08
N ARG A 367 38.72 -6.95 -35.72
CA ARG A 367 38.31 -5.88 -36.64
C ARG A 367 39.33 -5.62 -37.75
N THR A 368 40.63 -5.55 -37.43
CA THR A 368 41.70 -5.33 -38.42
C THR A 368 41.81 -6.46 -39.46
N LYS A 369 41.25 -7.65 -39.17
CA LYS A 369 41.29 -8.82 -40.07
C LYS A 369 39.92 -9.32 -40.55
N GLY A 370 38.84 -8.58 -40.30
CA GLY A 370 37.49 -8.96 -40.74
C GLY A 370 36.97 -10.26 -40.10
N LEU A 371 37.53 -10.65 -38.97
CA LEU A 371 37.17 -11.87 -38.24
C LEU A 371 36.04 -11.58 -37.26
N ALA A 372 35.20 -12.58 -37.01
CA ALA A 372 34.17 -12.54 -35.98
C ALA A 372 34.41 -13.67 -34.97
N MET A 373 34.12 -13.39 -33.71
CA MET A 373 34.08 -14.40 -32.65
C MET A 373 32.64 -14.79 -32.29
N ARG A 374 32.48 -16.03 -31.83
CA ARG A 374 31.27 -16.54 -31.19
C ARG A 374 31.65 -17.34 -29.95
N GLN A 375 31.06 -16.99 -28.81
CA GLN A 375 31.30 -17.70 -27.56
C GLN A 375 30.15 -18.67 -27.27
N ASN A 376 30.48 -19.95 -27.14
CA ASN A 376 29.56 -21.03 -26.80
C ASN A 376 29.99 -21.61 -25.44
N GLY A 377 29.64 -20.89 -24.37
CA GLY A 377 30.07 -21.24 -23.01
C GLY A 377 31.57 -21.04 -22.82
N ASN A 378 32.29 -22.14 -22.57
CA ASN A 378 33.73 -22.15 -22.27
C ASN A 378 34.65 -22.16 -23.52
N VAL A 379 34.07 -22.14 -24.73
CA VAL A 379 34.78 -22.19 -26.01
C VAL A 379 34.45 -20.96 -26.84
N VAL A 380 35.47 -20.33 -27.42
CA VAL A 380 35.36 -19.19 -28.33
C VAL A 380 35.76 -19.64 -29.73
N PHE A 381 34.81 -19.70 -30.66
CA PHE A 381 35.07 -19.96 -32.08
C PHE A 381 35.39 -18.65 -32.80
N ILE A 382 36.48 -18.63 -33.58
CA ILE A 382 36.92 -17.47 -34.37
C ILE A 382 37.10 -17.89 -35.83
N ALA A 383 36.42 -17.20 -36.73
CA ALA A 383 36.46 -17.42 -38.17
C ALA A 383 36.25 -16.09 -38.94
N PRO A 384 36.44 -16.04 -40.26
CA PRO A 384 36.03 -14.90 -41.08
C PRO A 384 34.53 -14.61 -40.92
N THR A 385 34.15 -13.33 -40.93
CA THR A 385 32.76 -12.91 -40.68
C THR A 385 31.75 -13.59 -41.62
N GLU A 386 32.13 -13.84 -42.87
CA GLU A 386 31.31 -14.51 -43.88
C GLU A 386 31.01 -15.98 -43.53
N GLU A 387 31.99 -16.70 -42.98
CA GLU A 387 31.83 -18.11 -42.57
C GLU A 387 30.87 -18.23 -41.37
N ILE A 388 31.00 -17.33 -40.39
CA ILE A 388 30.08 -17.23 -39.27
C ILE A 388 28.67 -16.92 -39.77
N ALA A 389 28.51 -15.90 -40.62
CA ALA A 389 27.20 -15.49 -41.13
C ALA A 389 26.52 -16.59 -41.98
N ALA A 390 27.28 -17.31 -42.81
CA ALA A 390 26.77 -18.43 -43.59
C ALA A 390 26.31 -19.59 -42.69
N ARG A 391 27.08 -19.93 -41.65
CA ARG A 391 26.72 -20.96 -40.69
C ARG A 391 25.49 -20.58 -39.85
N GLU A 392 25.45 -19.35 -39.32
CA GLU A 392 24.29 -18.86 -38.57
C GLU A 392 23.02 -18.83 -39.42
N LYS A 393 23.12 -18.47 -40.70
CA LYS A 393 22.01 -18.56 -41.64
C LYS A 393 21.49 -20.00 -41.78
N LEU A 394 22.38 -20.97 -42.01
CA LEU A 394 22.01 -22.38 -42.13
C LEU A 394 21.42 -22.95 -40.83
N ASP A 395 21.98 -22.59 -39.68
CA ASP A 395 21.46 -23.00 -38.36
C ASP A 395 20.06 -22.40 -38.10
N LEU A 396 19.80 -21.15 -38.53
CA LEU A 396 18.49 -20.51 -38.43
C LEU A 396 17.46 -21.07 -39.44
N GLU A 397 17.88 -21.40 -40.66
CA GLU A 397 17.05 -22.07 -41.66
C GLU A 397 16.68 -23.47 -41.20
N SER A 398 17.65 -24.25 -40.69
CA SER A 398 17.41 -25.56 -40.07
C SER A 398 16.41 -25.49 -38.91
N ARG A 399 16.56 -24.51 -38.00
CA ARG A 399 15.60 -24.29 -36.89
C ARG A 399 14.19 -23.98 -37.38
N LYS A 400 14.04 -23.17 -38.44
CA LYS A 400 12.73 -22.90 -39.05
C LYS A 400 12.12 -24.15 -39.65
N THR A 401 12.87 -24.92 -40.44
CA THR A 401 12.39 -26.19 -41.01
C THR A 401 11.99 -27.19 -39.92
N VAL A 402 12.75 -27.28 -38.82
CA VAL A 402 12.36 -28.11 -37.66
C VAL A 402 11.05 -27.63 -37.04
N GLN A 403 10.85 -26.32 -36.87
CA GLN A 403 9.58 -25.75 -36.36
C GLN A 403 8.39 -26.01 -37.31
N GLU A 404 8.60 -25.91 -38.62
CA GLU A 404 7.59 -26.21 -39.65
C GLU A 404 7.21 -27.71 -39.70
N LEU A 405 8.17 -28.59 -39.37
CA LEU A 405 7.96 -30.04 -39.29
C LEU A 405 7.23 -30.50 -38.01
N ILE A 406 7.04 -29.63 -37.00
CA ILE A 406 6.28 -30.01 -35.79
C ILE A 406 4.81 -30.27 -36.17
N PRO A 407 4.21 -31.41 -35.76
CA PRO A 407 2.81 -31.69 -36.01
C PRO A 407 1.90 -30.79 -35.16
N LEU A 408 0.98 -30.09 -35.84
CA LEU A 408 -0.08 -29.32 -35.20
C LEU A 408 -1.00 -30.25 -34.40
N ARG A 409 -1.40 -29.82 -33.20
CA ARG A 409 -2.43 -30.46 -32.38
C ARG A 409 -3.65 -29.55 -32.28
N THR A 410 -4.80 -30.12 -31.97
CA THR A 410 -6.02 -29.36 -31.67
C THR A 410 -6.41 -29.60 -30.21
N GLU A 411 -6.71 -28.52 -29.49
CA GLU A 411 -7.16 -28.54 -28.11
C GLU A 411 -8.45 -27.71 -27.97
N ILE A 412 -9.30 -28.11 -27.02
CA ILE A 412 -10.54 -27.39 -26.67
C ILE A 412 -10.36 -26.80 -25.27
N ILE A 413 -10.43 -25.47 -25.17
CA ILE A 413 -10.26 -24.71 -23.93
C ILE A 413 -11.61 -24.07 -23.59
N GLN A 414 -12.25 -24.54 -22.51
CA GLN A 414 -13.51 -24.00 -22.02
C GLN A 414 -13.29 -22.66 -21.29
N VAL A 415 -14.15 -21.67 -21.56
CA VAL A 415 -14.09 -20.32 -20.98
C VAL A 415 -15.31 -20.08 -20.08
N ASN A 416 -15.13 -19.48 -18.90
CA ASN A 416 -16.11 -19.51 -17.81
C ASN A 416 -16.70 -18.13 -17.46
N TYR A 417 -15.87 -17.08 -17.51
CA TYR A 417 -16.21 -15.70 -17.16
C TYR A 417 -16.11 -14.75 -18.37
N ALA A 418 -15.13 -14.97 -19.24
CA ALA A 418 -14.97 -14.24 -20.49
C ALA A 418 -15.80 -14.85 -21.64
N LYS A 419 -16.04 -14.07 -22.71
CA LYS A 419 -16.67 -14.57 -23.94
C LYS A 419 -15.61 -15.16 -24.88
N ALA A 420 -15.78 -16.42 -25.29
CA ALA A 420 -14.86 -17.10 -26.19
C ALA A 420 -14.67 -16.35 -27.53
N ALA A 421 -15.73 -15.76 -28.11
CA ALA A 421 -15.61 -14.94 -29.31
C ALA A 421 -14.66 -13.73 -29.14
N GLY A 422 -14.67 -13.10 -27.97
CA GLY A 422 -13.77 -11.99 -27.64
C GLY A 422 -12.32 -12.46 -27.44
N LEU A 423 -12.12 -13.60 -26.77
CA LEU A 423 -10.79 -14.19 -26.63
C LEU A 423 -10.23 -14.69 -27.98
N ALA A 424 -11.06 -15.24 -28.87
CA ALA A 424 -10.64 -15.65 -30.21
C ALA A 424 -10.21 -14.44 -31.07
N ALA A 425 -10.94 -13.33 -31.00
CA ALA A 425 -10.54 -12.08 -31.64
C ALA A 425 -9.22 -11.55 -31.07
N LEU A 426 -9.06 -11.56 -29.73
CA LEU A 426 -7.80 -11.19 -29.08
C LEU A 426 -6.65 -12.11 -29.50
N LEU A 427 -6.80 -13.43 -29.50
CA LEU A 427 -5.72 -14.36 -29.92
C LEU A 427 -5.27 -14.14 -31.37
N LYS A 428 -6.18 -13.68 -32.25
CA LYS A 428 -5.86 -13.31 -33.65
C LYS A 428 -5.30 -11.88 -33.80
N GLN A 429 -5.46 -11.00 -32.81
CA GLN A 429 -5.11 -9.57 -32.89
C GLN A 429 -4.06 -9.08 -31.87
N ALA A 430 -3.78 -9.84 -30.80
CA ALA A 430 -2.99 -9.42 -29.63
C ALA A 430 -1.46 -9.44 -29.86
N GLY A 431 -1.03 -8.99 -31.04
CA GLY A 431 0.35 -8.63 -31.31
C GLY A 431 0.47 -7.14 -31.57
N GLU A 432 1.31 -6.46 -30.79
CA GLU A 432 1.81 -5.15 -31.23
C GLU A 432 2.44 -5.31 -32.61
N LYS A 433 1.98 -4.51 -33.58
CA LYS A 433 2.43 -4.55 -34.98
C LYS A 433 2.15 -5.89 -35.70
N GLY A 434 1.04 -6.56 -35.36
CA GLY A 434 0.48 -7.67 -36.15
C GLY A 434 1.07 -9.05 -35.86
N GLN A 435 1.80 -9.21 -34.75
CA GLN A 435 2.35 -10.50 -34.32
C GLN A 435 1.29 -11.39 -33.66
N THR A 436 0.55 -12.17 -34.45
CA THR A 436 -0.35 -13.21 -33.95
C THR A 436 0.28 -14.05 -32.83
N MET A 437 -0.49 -14.32 -31.77
CA MET A 437 -0.06 -15.21 -30.67
C MET A 437 -0.03 -16.69 -31.10
N LEU A 438 -0.79 -17.04 -32.14
CA LEU A 438 -0.71 -18.33 -32.84
C LEU A 438 0.52 -18.36 -33.75
N SER A 439 1.07 -19.56 -34.00
CA SER A 439 2.11 -19.73 -35.02
C SER A 439 1.59 -19.39 -36.44
N PRO A 440 2.47 -19.23 -37.46
CA PRO A 440 2.06 -19.00 -38.85
C PRO A 440 1.19 -20.11 -39.47
N ARG A 441 1.02 -21.25 -38.79
CA ARG A 441 0.19 -22.39 -39.19
C ARG A 441 -0.96 -22.66 -38.21
N GLY A 442 -1.09 -21.84 -37.17
CA GLY A 442 -2.10 -21.96 -36.13
C GLY A 442 -3.41 -21.27 -36.51
N ASP A 443 -4.52 -21.77 -35.96
CA ASP A 443 -5.84 -21.16 -36.07
C ASP A 443 -6.63 -21.30 -34.75
N VAL A 444 -7.56 -20.38 -34.53
CA VAL A 444 -8.53 -20.45 -33.42
C VAL A 444 -9.94 -20.17 -33.90
N VAL A 445 -10.84 -21.07 -33.52
CA VAL A 445 -12.29 -21.00 -33.73
C VAL A 445 -12.96 -21.00 -32.36
N PHE A 446 -14.18 -20.48 -32.24
CA PHE A 446 -14.98 -20.57 -31.02
C PHE A 446 -16.29 -21.32 -31.28
N ASP A 447 -16.72 -22.14 -30.32
CA ASP A 447 -18.11 -22.62 -30.25
C ASP A 447 -18.87 -21.74 -29.26
N GLU A 448 -19.81 -20.93 -29.78
CA GLU A 448 -20.64 -20.04 -28.98
C GLU A 448 -21.59 -20.81 -28.04
N ARG A 449 -22.07 -21.99 -28.46
CA ARG A 449 -23.00 -22.82 -27.69
C ARG A 449 -22.36 -23.43 -26.44
N THR A 450 -21.03 -23.60 -26.41
CA THR A 450 -20.27 -24.12 -25.27
C THR A 450 -19.27 -23.12 -24.69
N ASN A 451 -19.30 -21.86 -25.14
CA ASN A 451 -18.34 -20.81 -24.82
C ASN A 451 -16.88 -21.32 -24.77
N SER A 452 -16.49 -22.11 -25.78
CA SER A 452 -15.22 -22.83 -25.81
C SER A 452 -14.37 -22.41 -27.01
N LEU A 453 -13.06 -22.29 -26.79
CA LEU A 453 -12.06 -22.04 -27.83
C LEU A 453 -11.55 -23.37 -28.36
N ILE A 454 -11.57 -23.53 -29.68
CA ILE A 454 -10.95 -24.65 -30.39
C ILE A 454 -9.68 -24.09 -31.04
N VAL A 455 -8.53 -24.39 -30.42
CA VAL A 455 -7.22 -23.90 -30.87
C VAL A 455 -6.49 -25.03 -31.57
N LYS A 456 -5.96 -24.78 -32.76
CA LYS A 456 -5.11 -25.71 -33.51
C LYS A 456 -3.74 -25.07 -33.70
N ASP A 457 -2.71 -25.60 -33.05
CA ASP A 457 -1.34 -25.04 -33.15
C ASP A 457 -0.25 -26.06 -32.75
N VAL A 458 1.01 -25.61 -32.79
CA VAL A 458 2.20 -26.26 -32.21
C VAL A 458 2.00 -26.48 -30.69
N PRO A 459 2.39 -27.63 -30.11
CA PRO A 459 2.17 -27.93 -28.70
C PRO A 459 2.64 -26.85 -27.71
N ASP A 460 3.79 -26.22 -27.97
CA ASP A 460 4.35 -25.16 -27.13
C ASP A 460 3.44 -23.93 -27.08
N LYS A 461 2.86 -23.54 -28.23
CA LYS A 461 1.89 -22.44 -28.34
C LYS A 461 0.54 -22.77 -27.73
N LEU A 462 0.09 -24.03 -27.78
CA LEU A 462 -1.11 -24.45 -27.03
C LEU A 462 -0.91 -24.27 -25.52
N GLY A 463 0.30 -24.53 -25.00
CA GLY A 463 0.68 -24.23 -23.62
C GLY A 463 0.58 -22.73 -23.29
N GLU A 464 1.28 -21.89 -24.06
CA GLU A 464 1.22 -20.42 -23.89
C GLU A 464 -0.20 -19.86 -23.94
N ILE A 465 -1.02 -20.34 -24.88
CA ILE A 465 -2.41 -19.89 -25.07
C ILE A 465 -3.30 -20.33 -23.89
N ARG A 466 -3.16 -21.55 -23.37
CA ARG A 466 -3.90 -22.00 -22.18
C ARG A 466 -3.53 -21.17 -20.95
N ASP A 467 -2.25 -20.87 -20.78
CA ASP A 467 -1.73 -20.02 -19.70
C ASP A 467 -2.14 -18.55 -19.83
N LEU A 468 -2.43 -18.06 -21.05
CA LEU A 468 -2.97 -16.73 -21.30
C LEU A 468 -4.48 -16.68 -21.04
N VAL A 469 -5.24 -17.64 -21.57
CA VAL A 469 -6.70 -17.74 -21.38
C VAL A 469 -7.04 -17.85 -19.89
N THR A 470 -6.33 -18.68 -19.13
CA THR A 470 -6.57 -18.82 -17.67
C THR A 470 -6.24 -17.57 -16.85
N LYS A 471 -5.41 -16.65 -17.36
CA LYS A 471 -5.13 -15.34 -16.73
C LYS A 471 -6.16 -14.27 -17.11
N LEU A 472 -6.79 -14.40 -18.28
CA LEU A 472 -7.82 -13.49 -18.78
C LEU A 472 -9.25 -13.89 -18.34
N ASP A 473 -9.50 -15.18 -18.12
CA ASP A 473 -10.78 -15.74 -17.70
C ASP A 473 -11.02 -15.57 -16.19
N ILE A 474 -11.12 -14.31 -15.75
CA ILE A 474 -11.35 -13.92 -14.36
C ILE A 474 -12.72 -13.24 -14.18
N PRO A 475 -13.40 -13.42 -13.02
CA PRO A 475 -14.68 -12.77 -12.75
C PRO A 475 -14.54 -11.24 -12.66
N THR A 476 -15.43 -10.53 -13.35
CA THR A 476 -15.51 -9.07 -13.27
C THR A 476 -16.02 -8.61 -11.91
N ARG A 477 -15.47 -7.49 -11.41
CA ARG A 477 -15.94 -6.89 -10.15
C ARG A 477 -17.23 -6.11 -10.40
N GLN A 478 -18.29 -6.47 -9.69
CA GLN A 478 -19.52 -5.67 -9.65
C GLN A 478 -19.27 -4.39 -8.85
N VAL A 479 -19.83 -3.27 -9.33
CA VAL A 479 -19.81 -1.98 -8.64
C VAL A 479 -21.24 -1.50 -8.41
N MET A 480 -21.53 -1.04 -7.19
CA MET A 480 -22.81 -0.41 -6.85
C MET A 480 -22.69 1.10 -7.00
N ILE A 481 -23.68 1.70 -7.67
CA ILE A 481 -23.80 3.15 -7.80
C ILE A 481 -25.01 3.57 -6.96
N ASP A 482 -24.76 4.22 -5.82
CA ASP A 482 -25.78 4.92 -5.03
C ASP A 482 -25.79 6.39 -5.46
N SER A 483 -26.96 6.95 -5.74
CA SER A 483 -27.14 8.36 -6.05
C SER A 483 -28.31 8.92 -5.25
N ARG A 484 -28.06 10.02 -4.53
CA ARG A 484 -29.04 10.62 -3.62
C ARG A 484 -29.32 12.03 -4.07
N VAL A 485 -30.52 12.23 -4.62
CA VAL A 485 -31.07 13.55 -4.90
C VAL A 485 -31.76 14.03 -3.63
N VAL A 486 -31.30 15.14 -3.08
CA VAL A 486 -31.96 15.82 -1.96
C VAL A 486 -32.65 17.05 -2.53
N ILE A 487 -33.96 17.14 -2.33
CA ILE A 487 -34.78 18.31 -2.68
C ILE A 487 -35.24 18.91 -1.36
N ALA A 488 -35.01 20.21 -1.18
CA ALA A 488 -35.54 21.00 -0.09
C ALA A 488 -36.42 22.12 -0.67
N SER A 489 -37.55 22.38 -0.01
CA SER A 489 -38.52 23.41 -0.36
C SER A 489 -38.91 24.12 0.93
N ASP A 490 -38.75 25.44 0.95
CA ASP A 490 -39.08 26.30 2.10
C ASP A 490 -40.27 27.19 1.73
N ASP A 491 -41.47 26.68 2.03
CA ASP A 491 -42.76 27.33 1.74
C ASP A 491 -43.48 27.69 3.06
N PHE A 492 -42.85 28.54 3.87
CA PHE A 492 -43.39 28.94 5.18
C PHE A 492 -44.36 30.14 5.10
N SER A 493 -45.67 29.89 5.19
CA SER A 493 -46.67 30.94 5.51
C SER A 493 -47.11 30.87 6.98
N ARG A 494 -47.29 32.04 7.61
CA ARG A 494 -47.82 32.18 8.98
C ARG A 494 -48.88 33.28 9.03
N ASP A 495 -50.13 32.91 8.77
CA ASP A 495 -51.29 33.78 8.86
C ASP A 495 -51.80 33.88 10.32
N LEU A 496 -51.43 34.95 11.04
CA LEU A 496 -51.85 35.21 12.41
C LEU A 496 -52.61 36.55 12.52
N GLY A 497 -53.93 36.51 12.32
CA GLY A 497 -54.79 37.70 12.39
C GLY A 497 -55.43 37.95 13.76
N VAL A 498 -55.80 39.20 14.03
CA VAL A 498 -56.66 39.59 15.17
C VAL A 498 -57.96 40.17 14.62
N ARG A 499 -59.10 39.64 15.10
CA ARG A 499 -60.45 40.11 14.77
C ARG A 499 -60.98 40.97 15.91
N PHE A 500 -61.55 42.12 15.60
CA PHE A 500 -62.14 43.04 16.58
C PHE A 500 -63.50 43.58 16.08
N GLY A 501 -64.35 44.03 16.99
CA GLY A 501 -65.54 44.80 16.67
C GLY A 501 -66.29 45.31 17.88
N VAL A 502 -67.21 46.24 17.63
CA VAL A 502 -68.05 46.91 18.62
C VAL A 502 -69.51 46.74 18.18
N SER A 503 -70.39 46.51 19.15
CA SER A 503 -71.84 46.52 18.93
C SER A 503 -72.50 47.39 19.98
N GLY A 504 -73.51 48.15 19.57
CA GLY A 504 -74.24 49.06 20.45
C GLY A 504 -75.59 49.48 19.86
N VAL A 505 -76.49 49.93 20.72
CA VAL A 505 -77.83 50.39 20.36
C VAL A 505 -78.16 51.60 21.22
N ASN A 506 -78.86 52.59 20.66
CA ASN A 506 -79.33 53.76 21.38
C ASN A 506 -80.64 54.29 20.77
N GLN A 507 -81.56 54.76 21.60
CA GLN A 507 -82.81 55.38 21.14
C GLN A 507 -82.73 56.89 21.27
N THR A 508 -82.84 57.60 20.15
CA THR A 508 -82.84 59.06 20.10
C THR A 508 -84.23 59.54 19.71
N GLY A 509 -85.05 59.89 20.71
CA GLY A 509 -86.45 60.24 20.51
C GLY A 509 -87.27 59.05 19.99
N SER A 510 -87.87 59.18 18.81
CA SER A 510 -88.62 58.11 18.15
C SER A 510 -87.77 57.20 17.24
N GLY A 511 -86.47 57.47 17.09
CA GLY A 511 -85.56 56.66 16.26
C GLY A 511 -84.70 55.71 17.09
N VAL A 512 -84.53 54.47 16.62
CA VAL A 512 -83.54 53.51 17.16
C VAL A 512 -82.34 53.49 16.24
N ASN A 513 -81.16 53.78 16.78
CA ASN A 513 -79.88 53.70 16.09
C ASN A 513 -79.13 52.47 16.60
N SER A 514 -78.48 51.73 15.70
CA SER A 514 -77.62 50.61 16.09
C SER A 514 -76.30 50.60 15.31
N LEU A 515 -75.33 49.90 15.87
CA LEU A 515 -73.99 49.70 15.35
C LEU A 515 -73.60 48.24 15.61
N SER A 516 -73.02 47.57 14.62
CA SER A 516 -72.36 46.27 14.79
C SER A 516 -71.21 46.12 13.81
N GLY A 517 -70.48 45.00 13.88
CA GLY A 517 -69.38 44.68 12.98
C GLY A 517 -69.80 44.39 11.54
N SER A 518 -70.95 43.73 11.33
CA SER A 518 -71.56 43.52 10.00
C SER A 518 -72.93 44.17 9.88
N LEU A 519 -73.40 44.30 8.63
CA LEU A 519 -74.76 44.74 8.33
C LEU A 519 -75.79 43.76 8.90
N GLU A 520 -75.56 42.44 8.79
CA GLU A 520 -76.49 41.41 9.31
C GLU A 520 -76.65 41.50 10.83
N GLY A 521 -75.59 41.82 11.56
CA GLY A 521 -75.67 42.08 13.00
C GLY A 521 -76.41 43.38 13.32
N THR A 522 -76.33 44.38 12.45
CA THR A 522 -77.07 45.65 12.57
C THR A 522 -78.57 45.41 12.32
N ASP A 523 -78.91 44.65 11.28
CA ASP A 523 -80.28 44.24 10.95
C ASP A 523 -80.89 43.37 12.05
N THR A 524 -80.11 42.46 12.66
CA THR A 524 -80.55 41.63 13.80
C THR A 524 -80.97 42.49 14.99
N ILE A 525 -80.23 43.56 15.30
CA ILE A 525 -80.61 44.52 16.35
C ILE A 525 -81.88 45.28 15.93
N ILE A 526 -81.91 45.85 14.73
CA ILE A 526 -83.03 46.70 14.25
C ILE A 526 -84.35 45.92 14.18
N ASN A 527 -84.34 44.71 13.63
CA ASN A 527 -85.55 43.89 13.51
C ASN A 527 -86.11 43.54 14.90
N SER A 528 -85.26 43.12 15.85
CA SER A 528 -85.71 42.85 17.22
C SER A 528 -86.25 44.11 17.94
N ALA A 529 -85.68 45.28 17.68
CA ALA A 529 -86.18 46.55 18.21
C ALA A 529 -87.54 46.93 17.60
N ALA A 530 -87.75 46.67 16.32
CA ALA A 530 -89.01 46.91 15.62
C ALA A 530 -90.11 45.96 16.12
N ASP A 531 -89.83 44.66 16.22
CA ASP A 531 -90.78 43.65 16.72
C ASP A 531 -91.20 43.93 18.17
N ASN A 532 -90.26 44.34 19.04
CA ASN A 532 -90.57 44.73 20.41
C ASN A 532 -91.34 46.05 20.49
N LEU A 533 -91.05 47.02 19.63
CA LEU A 533 -91.83 48.27 19.53
C LEU A 533 -93.27 48.01 19.08
N ILE A 534 -93.48 47.10 18.13
CA ILE A 534 -94.82 46.70 17.64
C ILE A 534 -95.60 45.92 18.71
N SER A 535 -94.95 45.00 19.43
CA SER A 535 -95.61 44.09 20.37
C SER A 535 -95.78 44.62 21.81
N THR A 536 -94.88 45.50 22.27
CA THR A 536 -94.87 46.02 23.65
C THR A 536 -94.98 47.55 23.75
N GLY A 537 -94.84 48.26 22.62
CA GLY A 537 -94.77 49.73 22.61
C GLY A 537 -93.42 50.29 23.07
N GLN A 538 -92.39 49.45 23.28
CA GLN A 538 -91.02 49.84 23.63
C GLN A 538 -90.00 49.05 22.79
N PRO A 539 -88.92 49.67 22.26
CA PRO A 539 -87.97 48.98 21.38
C PRO A 539 -86.90 48.16 22.13
N PHE A 540 -87.04 47.98 23.45
CA PHE A 540 -86.06 47.31 24.31
C PHE A 540 -86.72 46.21 25.16
N PRO A 541 -86.00 45.11 25.48
CA PRO A 541 -84.61 44.81 25.10
C PRO A 541 -84.46 44.51 23.60
N VAL A 542 -83.22 44.46 23.10
CA VAL A 542 -82.90 44.02 21.73
C VAL A 542 -82.12 42.72 21.73
N THR A 543 -82.19 41.96 20.64
CA THR A 543 -81.36 40.78 20.41
C THR A 543 -79.91 41.20 20.21
N ILE A 544 -79.00 40.56 20.93
CA ILE A 544 -77.55 40.69 20.71
C ILE A 544 -77.16 39.75 19.56
N PRO A 545 -76.49 40.24 18.48
CA PRO A 545 -76.09 39.37 17.37
C PRO A 545 -75.00 38.37 17.75
N ASP A 546 -74.81 37.37 16.88
CA ASP A 546 -73.74 36.38 17.03
C ASP A 546 -72.35 37.00 16.87
N LEU A 547 -71.34 36.36 17.47
CA LEU A 547 -70.00 36.95 17.65
C LEU A 547 -69.31 37.29 16.31
N ASP A 548 -69.53 36.52 15.26
CA ASP A 548 -68.98 36.77 13.93
C ASP A 548 -69.58 38.03 13.26
N GLN A 549 -70.90 38.25 13.38
CA GLN A 549 -71.61 39.46 12.94
C GLN A 549 -71.28 40.71 13.78
N ARG A 550 -70.58 40.54 14.89
CA ARG A 550 -70.12 41.63 15.78
C ARG A 550 -68.67 42.04 15.54
N LEU A 551 -67.89 41.24 14.79
CA LEU A 551 -66.48 41.50 14.48
C LEU A 551 -66.34 42.19 13.10
N GLY A 552 -66.19 43.51 13.09
CA GLY A 552 -66.20 44.33 11.87
C GLY A 552 -64.85 44.56 11.20
N VAL A 553 -63.74 44.21 11.82
CA VAL A 553 -62.40 44.37 11.23
C VAL A 553 -61.54 43.11 11.41
N ASN A 554 -60.91 42.69 10.31
CA ASN A 554 -59.82 41.72 10.30
C ASN A 554 -58.53 42.47 9.98
N PHE A 555 -57.64 42.61 10.97
CA PHE A 555 -56.42 43.38 10.80
C PHE A 555 -55.26 42.50 10.29
N PRO A 556 -54.52 42.93 9.24
CA PRO A 556 -53.28 42.28 8.85
C PRO A 556 -52.19 42.51 9.92
N VAL A 557 -51.21 41.61 9.98
CA VAL A 557 -50.10 41.60 10.97
C VAL A 557 -49.33 42.92 11.05
N ALA A 558 -49.22 43.66 9.94
CA ALA A 558 -48.38 44.85 9.83
C ALA A 558 -48.99 46.10 10.50
N GLY A 559 -48.85 46.19 11.82
CA GLY A 559 -49.03 47.43 12.60
C GLY A 559 -50.44 48.02 12.63
N PRO A 560 -51.51 47.24 12.89
CA PRO A 560 -52.84 47.79 13.07
C PRO A 560 -52.91 48.67 14.33
N ARG A 561 -53.64 49.78 14.21
CA ARG A 561 -53.92 50.72 15.30
C ARG A 561 -55.43 50.90 15.39
N LEU A 562 -55.99 50.64 16.56
CA LEU A 562 -57.40 50.90 16.87
C LEU A 562 -57.44 51.97 17.95
N ALA A 563 -58.11 53.09 17.68
CA ALA A 563 -58.40 54.13 18.67
C ALA A 563 -59.91 54.12 18.97
N MET A 564 -60.25 54.21 20.26
CA MET A 564 -61.62 54.44 20.74
C MET A 564 -61.63 55.66 21.65
N SER A 565 -62.56 56.58 21.42
CA SER A 565 -62.77 57.76 22.27
C SER A 565 -64.18 57.71 22.86
N ILE A 566 -64.30 57.93 24.17
CA ILE A 566 -65.58 58.02 24.87
C ILE A 566 -65.67 59.40 25.52
N LEU A 567 -66.58 60.23 25.01
CA LEU A 567 -66.91 61.55 25.56
C LEU A 567 -68.15 61.45 26.45
N SER A 568 -68.02 61.92 27.68
CA SER A 568 -69.15 62.19 28.59
C SER A 568 -69.11 63.66 29.03
N GLY A 569 -70.12 64.11 29.79
CA GLY A 569 -70.40 65.53 30.03
C GLY A 569 -69.21 66.39 30.45
N ASP A 570 -68.35 65.86 31.32
CA ASP A 570 -67.21 66.58 31.92
C ASP A 570 -65.83 65.96 31.58
N TYR A 571 -65.76 64.88 30.80
CA TYR A 571 -64.50 64.18 30.52
C TYR A 571 -64.50 63.35 29.23
N LEU A 572 -63.30 63.15 28.67
CA LEU A 572 -63.03 62.35 27.48
C LEU A 572 -61.99 61.27 27.83
N VAL A 573 -62.22 60.04 27.40
CA VAL A 573 -61.30 58.90 27.58
C VAL A 573 -60.92 58.34 26.21
N ASP A 574 -59.63 58.44 25.87
CA ASP A 574 -59.06 57.79 24.69
C ASP A 574 -58.34 56.49 25.07
N LEU A 575 -58.53 55.45 24.25
CA LEU A 575 -57.82 54.18 24.32
C LEU A 575 -57.27 53.86 22.92
N GLU A 576 -55.94 53.77 22.78
CA GLU A 576 -55.30 53.22 21.58
C GLU A 576 -54.70 51.84 21.86
N LEU A 577 -55.02 50.87 21.01
CA LEU A 577 -54.38 49.56 20.99
C LEU A 577 -53.50 49.43 19.74
N SER A 578 -52.22 49.12 19.94
CA SER A 578 -51.26 48.81 18.88
C SER A 578 -50.57 47.46 19.15
N ALA A 579 -50.45 46.64 18.12
CA ALA A 579 -49.81 45.32 18.21
C ALA A 579 -48.38 45.40 17.63
N LEU A 580 -47.38 45.09 18.46
CA LEU A 580 -45.96 45.21 18.10
C LEU A 580 -45.31 43.81 18.13
N GLN A 581 -45.30 43.13 16.98
CA GLN A 581 -44.75 41.78 16.85
C GLN A 581 -43.22 41.82 16.64
N VAL A 582 -42.48 41.40 17.67
CA VAL A 582 -41.03 41.11 17.57
C VAL A 582 -40.85 39.59 17.65
N GLU A 583 -40.81 38.91 16.50
CA GLU A 583 -40.45 37.49 16.47
C GLU A 583 -39.66 37.12 15.20
N GLY A 584 -38.40 37.55 15.16
CA GLY A 584 -37.44 37.12 14.13
C GLY A 584 -36.89 35.74 14.43
N LYS A 585 -37.57 34.67 13.98
CA LYS A 585 -37.03 33.30 13.96
C LYS A 585 -37.53 32.48 12.75
N GLY A 586 -36.55 31.98 12.00
CA GLY A 586 -36.67 30.99 10.93
C GLY A 586 -35.24 30.67 10.45
N GLU A 587 -34.87 29.39 10.44
CA GLU A 587 -33.72 28.82 9.71
C GLU A 587 -34.28 28.03 8.53
#